data_AF-A0A2F0A8S0-F1
#
_entry.id   AF-A0A2F0A8S0-F1
#
_cell.length_a   1.000
_cell.length_b   1.000
_cell.length_c   1.000
_cell.angle_alpha   90.00
_cell.angle_beta   90.00
_cell.angle_gamma   90.00
#
_symmetry.space_group_name_H-M   'P 1'
#
loop_
_entity.id
_entity.type
_entity.pdbx_description
1 polymer ?
#
loop_
_entity_poly.entity_id
_entity_poly.type
_entity_poly.pdbx_seq_one_letter_code
_entity_poly.pdbx_strand_id
1 'polypeptide(L)' 'MMLDIDHFKLYNDYYGHQKGDECLQQVATALHVSLQAPSSQPPYF' A
#
# COMPACT_ATOMS: atom_id res chain seq x y z
N MET A 1 -12.39 3.65 6.35
CA MET A 1 -11.16 3.72 7.16
C MET A 1 -10.22 4.70 6.49
N MET A 2 -9.56 5.57 7.25
CA MET A 2 -8.55 6.50 6.73
C MET A 2 -7.18 5.97 7.15
N LEU A 3 -6.23 5.96 6.21
CA LEU A 3 -4.83 5.53 6.42
C LEU A 3 -3.93 6.70 6.05
N ASP A 4 -2.90 6.94 6.86
CA ASP A 4 -1.88 7.95 6.61
C ASP A 4 -0.50 7.31 6.58
N ILE A 5 0.40 7.87 5.77
CA ILE A 5 1.79 7.40 5.65
C ILE A 5 2.67 8.35 6.45
N ASP A 6 3.24 7.83 7.54
CA ASP A 6 4.10 8.62 8.42
C ASP A 6 5.26 9.27 7.67
N HIS A 7 5.47 10.57 7.90
CA HIS A 7 6.56 11.36 7.30
C HIS A 7 6.56 11.41 5.76
N PHE A 8 5.44 11.14 5.10
CA PHE A 8 5.38 11.13 3.62
C PHE A 8 5.81 12.45 2.99
N LYS A 9 5.52 13.59 3.64
CA LYS A 9 6.01 14.90 3.19
C LYS A 9 7.55 14.97 3.16
N LEU A 10 8.23 14.49 4.20
CA LEU A 10 9.70 14.48 4.25
C LEU A 10 10.28 13.58 3.17
N TYR A 11 9.66 12.42 2.93
CA TYR A 11 10.04 11.53 1.84
C TYR A 11 9.91 12.23 0.47
N ASN A 12 8.78 12.91 0.21
CA ASN A 12 8.58 13.67 -1.03
C ASN A 12 9.57 14.82 -1.18
N ASP A 13 9.85 15.55 -0.10
CA ASP A 13 10.77 16.68 -0.12
C ASP A 13 12.23 16.20 -0.37
N TYR A 14 12.58 14.97 0.05
CA TYR A 14 13.92 14.39 -0.18
C TYR A 14 14.06 13.69 -1.54
N TYR A 15 13.09 12.86 -1.95
CA TYR A 15 13.18 12.04 -3.17
C TYR A 15 12.45 12.63 -4.39
N GLY A 16 11.67 13.70 -4.19
CA GLY A 16 10.82 14.31 -5.20
C GLY A 16 9.47 13.63 -5.33
N HIS A 17 8.48 14.40 -5.81
CA HIS A 17 7.09 13.96 -5.92
C HIS A 17 6.91 12.68 -6.75
N GLN A 18 7.69 12.50 -7.83
CA GLN A 18 7.60 11.29 -8.65
C GLN A 18 7.89 10.01 -7.84
N LYS A 19 8.88 10.07 -6.93
CA LYS A 19 9.17 8.96 -6.02
C LYS A 19 8.10 8.79 -4.95
N GLY A 20 7.45 9.88 -4.55
CA GLY A 20 6.24 9.87 -3.74
C GLY A 20 5.11 9.07 -4.38
N ASP A 21 4.82 9.33 -5.66
CA ASP A 21 3.77 8.65 -6.40
C ASP A 21 4.06 7.15 -6.55
N GLU A 22 5.32 6.78 -6.84
CA GLU A 22 5.76 5.38 -6.85
C GLU A 22 5.57 4.70 -5.49
N CYS A 23 5.87 5.40 -4.39
CA CYS A 23 5.66 4.91 -3.03
C CYS A 23 4.16 4.66 -2.75
N LEU A 24 3.29 5.60 -3.12
CA LEU A 24 1.84 5.46 -2.96
C LEU A 24 1.29 4.26 -3.74
N GLN A 25 1.76 4.04 -4.97
CA GLN A 25 1.37 2.88 -5.78
C GLN A 25 1.77 1.55 -5.10
N GLN A 26 2.98 1.49 -4.53
CA GLN A 26 3.44 0.31 -3.80
C GLN A 26 2.61 0.04 -2.55
N VAL A 27 2.31 1.07 -1.76
CA VAL A 27 1.46 0.95 -0.56
C VAL A 27 0.05 0.50 -0.94
N ALA A 28 -0.55 1.08 -1.98
CA ALA A 28 -1.86 0.67 -2.47
C ALA A 28 -1.87 -0.80 -2.93
N THR A 29 -0.82 -1.24 -3.62
CA THR A 29 -0.66 -2.64 -4.07
C THR A 29 -0.53 -3.59 -2.88
N ALA A 30 0.30 -3.25 -1.90
CA ALA A 30 0.46 -4.05 -0.69
C ALA A 30 -0.86 -4.16 0.08
N LEU A 31 -1.60 -3.06 0.25
CA LEU A 31 -2.92 -3.07 0.87
C LEU A 31 -3.91 -3.93 0.10
N HIS A 32 -3.93 -3.84 -1.24
CA HIS A 32 -4.79 -4.67 -2.08
C HIS A 32 -4.55 -6.16 -1.84
N VAL A 33 -3.28 -6.58 -1.83
CA VAL A 33 -2.90 -7.98 -1.57
C VAL A 33 -3.27 -8.40 -0.15
N SER A 34 -2.95 -7.59 0.86
CA SER A 34 -3.25 -7.90 2.26
C SER A 34 -4.74 -7.98 2.55
N LEU A 35 -5.56 -7.21 1.84
CA LEU A 35 -7.02 -7.24 1.96
C LEU A 35 -7.67 -8.37 1.14
N GLN A 36 -6.92 -9.01 0.23
CA GLN A 36 -7.42 -10.06 -0.67
C GLN A 36 -7.10 -11.49 -0.25
N ALA A 37 -6.35 -11.72 0.83
CA ALA A 37 -6.01 -13.08 1.29
C ALA A 37 -6.65 -13.42 2.65
N PRO A 38 -7.31 -14.58 2.85
CA PRO A 38 -8.09 -15.40 1.92
C PRO A 38 -9.47 -15.84 2.51
N SER A 39 -10.57 -15.53 1.82
CA SER A 39 -11.79 -16.37 1.89
C SER A 39 -11.78 -17.47 0.83
N SER A 40 -10.65 -17.74 0.19
CA SER A 40 -10.40 -18.96 -0.56
C SER A 40 -10.06 -20.10 0.41
N GLN A 41 -11.01 -20.43 1.28
CA GLN A 41 -11.03 -21.73 1.94
C GLN A 41 -11.18 -22.77 0.82
N PRO A 42 -10.21 -23.69 0.61
CA PRO A 42 -10.44 -24.80 -0.30
C PRO A 42 -11.64 -25.59 0.22
N PRO A 43 -12.59 -26.02 -0.64
CA PRO A 43 -13.68 -26.87 -0.19
C PRO A 43 -13.06 -28.14 0.40
N TYR A 44 -13.37 -28.41 1.65
CA TYR A 44 -13.05 -29.68 2.28
C TYR A 44 -13.58 -30.81 1.38
N PHE A 45 -12.66 -31.63 0.88
CA PHE A 45 -12.93 -32.98 0.38
C PHE A 45 -12.12 -33.95 1.21
#